data_AF-A0A661VZ00-F1
#
_entry.id   AF-A0A661VZ00-F1
#
_cell.length_a   1.000
_cell.length_b   1.000
_cell.length_c   1.000
_cell.angle_alpha   90.00
_cell.angle_beta   90.00
_cell.angle_gamma   90.00
#
_symmetry.space_group_name_H-M   'P 1'
#
loop_
_entity.id
_entity.type
_entity.pdbx_description
1 polymer ?
#
loop_
_entity_poly.entity_id
_entity_poly.type
_entity_poly.pdbx_seq_one_letter_code
_entity_poly.pdbx_strand_id
1 'polypeptide(L)'
;MLKRTLPTAVAISTGILVLLGSFLPVSPLREVRLFLIQWAMVLGIFAFILAFLHLLRVHLIRLGRRSKGWSTSLLLVLSAISVLLLVSTQGPTSQWSQHLMNDFLVPGESALLALTAVTLVLAGMRMLRARRTSGSILFLLIAVLMLVGTVPYVGILGEIADWIQGVPALAGMRGLLLGVALGTTMAGLRVVFGATRPHSDD
;
A
#
# COMPACT_ATOMS: atom_id res chain seq x y z
N MET A 1 24.66 -23.09 14.75
CA MET A 1 24.27 -22.00 15.69
C MET A 1 24.80 -20.63 15.27
N LEU A 2 26.09 -20.46 14.92
CA LEU A 2 26.63 -19.16 14.45
C LEU A 2 25.92 -18.60 13.20
N LYS A 3 25.66 -19.44 12.20
CA LYS A 3 24.99 -19.05 10.94
C LYS A 3 23.59 -18.43 11.16
N ARG A 4 22.93 -18.74 12.27
CA ARG A 4 21.58 -18.28 12.62
C ARG A 4 21.59 -17.03 13.50
N THR A 5 22.59 -16.94 14.39
CA THR A 5 22.69 -15.88 15.40
C THR A 5 23.37 -14.63 14.87
N LEU A 6 24.34 -14.77 13.96
CA LEU A 6 25.03 -13.65 13.32
C LEU A 6 24.08 -12.70 12.56
N PRO A 7 23.23 -13.17 11.63
CA PRO A 7 22.33 -12.28 10.89
C PRO A 7 21.36 -11.55 11.81
N THR A 8 20.85 -12.25 12.84
CA THR A 8 19.95 -11.66 13.83
C THR A 8 20.65 -10.60 14.66
N ALA A 9 21.89 -10.86 15.13
CA ALA A 9 22.67 -9.91 15.91
C ALA A 9 23.00 -8.66 15.10
N VAL A 10 23.34 -8.81 13.82
CA VAL A 10 23.60 -7.69 12.90
C VAL A 10 22.32 -6.86 12.70
N ALA A 11 21.18 -7.50 12.45
CA ALA A 11 19.91 -6.81 12.27
C ALA A 11 19.50 -5.99 13.51
N ILE A 12 19.60 -6.60 14.69
CA ILE A 12 19.32 -5.93 15.98
C ILE A 12 20.25 -4.74 16.19
N SER A 13 21.56 -4.95 16.03
CA SER A 13 22.57 -3.90 16.25
C SER A 13 22.37 -2.73 15.29
N THR A 14 22.08 -3.02 14.03
CA THR A 14 21.81 -2.01 13.00
C THR A 14 20.56 -1.19 13.34
N GLY A 15 19.48 -1.86 13.77
CA GLY A 15 18.26 -1.18 14.20
C GLY A 15 18.47 -0.28 15.42
N ILE A 16 19.22 -0.75 16.42
CA ILE A 16 19.58 0.05 17.60
C ILE A 16 20.41 1.27 17.21
N LEU A 17 21.41 1.11 16.33
CA LEU A 17 22.26 2.22 15.88
C LEU A 17 21.46 3.30 15.14
N VAL A 18 20.50 2.90 14.28
CA VAL A 18 19.61 3.84 13.58
C VAL A 18 18.70 4.58 14.57
N LEU A 19 18.17 3.89 15.58
CA LEU A 19 17.35 4.50 16.63
C LEU A 19 18.17 5.49 17.47
N LEU A 20 19.35 5.09 17.95
CA LEU A 20 20.23 5.94 18.74
C LEU A 20 20.64 7.20 17.96
N GLY A 21 21.02 7.05 16.69
CA GLY A 21 21.32 8.20 15.82
C GLY A 21 20.12 9.08 15.48
N SER A 22 18.90 8.65 15.81
CA SER A 22 17.68 9.43 15.65
C SER A 22 17.28 10.24 16.87
N PHE A 23 17.51 9.70 18.07
CA PHE A 23 17.13 10.36 19.32
C PHE A 23 18.26 11.12 19.99
N LEU A 24 19.53 10.75 19.75
CA LEU A 24 20.68 11.40 20.37
C LEU A 24 21.30 12.44 19.42
N PRO A 25 21.46 13.71 19.84
CA PRO A 25 22.03 14.77 19.02
C PRO A 25 23.57 14.73 19.03
N VAL A 26 24.17 13.59 18.69
CA VAL A 26 25.63 13.42 18.60
C VAL A 26 26.06 13.18 17.15
N SER A 27 27.04 13.94 16.68
CA SER A 27 27.46 13.93 15.27
C SER A 27 27.86 12.53 14.76
N PRO A 28 28.67 11.72 15.48
CA PRO A 28 29.07 10.40 14.99
C PRO A 28 27.89 9.45 14.75
N LEU A 29 26.88 9.44 15.64
CA LEU A 29 25.70 8.58 15.47
C LEU A 29 24.80 9.07 14.33
N ARG A 30 24.72 10.38 14.12
CA ARG A 30 24.00 10.96 12.99
C ARG A 30 24.59 10.51 11.66
N GLU A 31 25.91 10.57 11.50
CA GLU A 31 26.60 10.15 10.28
C GLU A 31 26.41 8.66 10.00
N VAL A 32 26.56 7.81 11.03
CA VAL A 32 26.33 6.36 10.91
C VAL A 32 24.87 6.08 10.51
N ARG A 33 23.90 6.77 11.11
CA ARG A 33 22.48 6.63 10.73
C ARG A 33 22.27 7.01 9.26
N LEU A 34 22.79 8.14 8.82
CA LEU A 34 22.63 8.60 7.43
C LEU A 34 23.25 7.60 6.44
N PHE A 35 24.44 7.09 6.75
CA PHE A 35 25.08 6.03 5.98
C PHE A 35 24.21 4.77 5.88
N LEU A 36 23.70 4.27 7.01
CA LEU A 36 22.84 3.08 7.04
C LEU A 36 21.52 3.29 6.28
N ILE A 37 20.88 4.46 6.41
CA ILE A 37 19.66 4.80 5.67
C ILE A 37 19.93 4.90 4.18
N GLN A 38 21.07 5.46 3.77
CA GLN A 38 21.46 5.53 2.36
C GLN A 38 21.63 4.12 1.77
N TRP A 39 22.29 3.20 2.48
CA TRP A 39 22.40 1.81 2.06
C TRP A 39 21.05 1.11 2.00
N ALA A 40 20.18 1.34 2.99
CA ALA A 40 18.81 0.82 2.96
C ALA A 40 18.02 1.34 1.74
N MET A 41 18.22 2.60 1.36
CA MET A 41 17.62 3.19 0.15
C MET A 41 18.15 2.53 -1.13
N VAL A 42 19.46 2.31 -1.23
CA VAL A 42 20.07 1.58 -2.36
C VAL A 42 19.50 0.17 -2.48
N LEU A 43 19.44 -0.58 -1.37
CA LEU A 43 18.82 -1.91 -1.33
C LEU A 43 17.34 -1.85 -1.71
N GLY A 44 16.62 -0.80 -1.28
CA GLY A 44 15.22 -0.56 -1.66
C GLY A 44 15.03 -0.44 -3.17
N ILE A 45 15.91 0.29 -3.86
CA ILE A 45 15.87 0.41 -5.34
C ILE A 45 16.05 -0.97 -5.99
N PHE A 46 17.02 -1.77 -5.54
CA PHE A 46 17.21 -3.13 -6.06
C PHE A 46 16.02 -4.04 -5.74
N ALA A 47 15.41 -3.91 -4.56
CA ALA A 47 14.21 -4.64 -4.21
C ALA A 47 13.02 -4.28 -5.12
N PHE A 48 12.86 -3.00 -5.48
CA PHE A 48 11.86 -2.57 -6.46
C PHE A 48 12.12 -3.18 -7.85
N ILE A 49 13.37 -3.16 -8.32
CA ILE A 49 13.75 -3.80 -9.59
C ILE A 49 13.44 -5.29 -9.54
N LEU A 50 13.80 -5.98 -8.46
CA LEU A 50 13.53 -7.39 -8.29
C LEU A 50 12.03 -7.69 -8.27
N ALA A 51 11.22 -6.87 -7.59
CA ALA A 51 9.77 -7.01 -7.56
C ALA A 51 9.16 -6.85 -8.96
N PHE A 52 9.62 -5.87 -9.74
CA PHE A 52 9.20 -5.68 -11.13
C PHE A 52 9.60 -6.88 -12.01
N LEU A 53 10.86 -7.31 -11.95
CA LEU A 53 11.34 -8.46 -12.71
C LEU A 53 10.63 -9.76 -12.33
N HIS A 54 10.30 -9.93 -11.05
CA HIS A 54 9.53 -11.09 -10.59
C HIS A 54 8.12 -11.09 -11.20
N LEU A 55 7.43 -9.96 -11.19
CA LEU A 55 6.12 -9.82 -11.84
C LEU A 55 6.22 -10.16 -13.34
N LEU A 56 7.19 -9.59 -14.05
CA LEU A 56 7.39 -9.87 -15.48
C LEU A 56 7.68 -11.35 -15.72
N ARG A 57 8.57 -11.96 -14.93
CA ARG A 57 8.93 -13.38 -15.06
C ARG A 57 7.70 -14.28 -14.97
N VAL A 58 6.83 -14.06 -13.99
CA VAL A 58 5.61 -14.86 -13.80
C VAL A 58 4.71 -14.78 -15.04
N HIS A 59 4.53 -13.58 -15.61
CA HIS A 59 3.68 -13.37 -16.77
C HIS A 59 4.32 -13.83 -18.10
N LEU A 60 5.64 -13.70 -18.25
CA LEU A 60 6.39 -14.22 -19.41
C LEU A 60 6.36 -15.75 -19.47
N ILE A 61 6.53 -16.44 -18.33
CA ILE A 61 6.39 -17.90 -18.25
C ILE A 61 4.97 -18.32 -18.63
N ARG A 62 3.97 -17.57 -18.15
CA ARG A 62 2.55 -17.83 -18.45
C ARG A 62 2.24 -17.69 -19.95
N LEU A 63 2.87 -16.71 -20.60
CA LEU A 63 2.75 -16.45 -22.03
C LEU A 63 3.40 -17.56 -22.86
N GLY A 64 4.63 -17.97 -22.52
CA GLY A 64 5.34 -19.06 -23.20
C GLY A 64 4.62 -20.40 -23.09
N ARG A 65 3.98 -20.68 -21.94
CA ARG A 65 3.20 -21.91 -21.71
C ARG A 65 1.77 -21.86 -22.28
N ARG A 66 1.34 -20.75 -22.91
CA ARG A 66 -0.03 -20.54 -23.46
C ARG A 66 -1.16 -20.92 -22.49
N SER A 67 -0.92 -20.78 -21.20
CA SER A 67 -1.89 -21.17 -20.18
C SER A 67 -3.13 -20.26 -20.14
N LYS A 68 -4.18 -20.66 -19.41
CA LYS A 68 -5.43 -19.89 -19.30
C LYS A 68 -5.14 -18.46 -18.83
N GLY A 69 -5.59 -17.46 -19.60
CA GLY A 69 -5.29 -16.04 -19.35
C GLY A 69 -3.94 -15.55 -19.92
N TRP A 70 -3.42 -16.19 -20.96
CA TRP A 70 -2.20 -15.72 -21.64
C TRP A 70 -2.37 -14.34 -22.29
N SER A 71 -3.56 -14.02 -22.81
CA SER A 71 -3.85 -12.73 -23.45
C SER A 71 -3.78 -11.55 -22.48
N THR A 72 -4.29 -11.71 -21.26
CA THR A 72 -4.18 -10.69 -20.21
C THR A 72 -2.73 -10.53 -19.73
N SER A 73 -1.95 -11.61 -19.74
CA SER A 73 -0.53 -11.56 -19.41
C SER A 73 0.29 -10.87 -20.50
N LEU A 74 -0.09 -11.03 -21.77
CA LEU A 74 0.52 -10.28 -22.87
C LEU A 74 0.27 -8.77 -22.71
N LEU A 75 -0.97 -8.37 -22.43
CA LEU A 75 -1.32 -6.96 -22.17
C LEU A 75 -0.53 -6.38 -21.00
N LEU A 76 -0.39 -7.14 -19.90
CA LEU A 76 0.39 -6.71 -18.74
C LEU A 76 1.87 -6.51 -19.10
N VAL A 77 2.48 -7.47 -19.79
CA VAL A 77 3.90 -7.36 -20.16
C VAL A 77 4.14 -6.19 -21.12
N LEU A 78 3.27 -6.01 -22.13
CA LEU A 78 3.37 -4.90 -23.07
C LEU A 78 3.22 -3.56 -22.36
N SER A 79 2.18 -3.40 -21.54
CA SER A 79 1.97 -2.15 -20.78
C SER A 79 3.12 -1.86 -19.82
N ALA A 80 3.65 -2.87 -19.11
CA ALA A 80 4.79 -2.70 -18.21
C ALA A 80 6.05 -2.22 -18.96
N ILE A 81 6.34 -2.77 -20.14
CA ILE A 81 7.49 -2.35 -20.96
C ILE A 81 7.26 -0.96 -21.53
N SER A 82 6.06 -0.67 -22.05
CA SER A 82 5.72 0.64 -22.62
C SER A 82 5.84 1.76 -21.59
N VAL A 83 5.30 1.57 -20.38
CA VAL A 83 5.39 2.54 -19.28
C VAL A 83 6.85 2.72 -18.86
N LEU A 84 7.61 1.63 -18.71
CA LEU A 84 9.02 1.68 -18.33
C LEU A 84 9.83 2.51 -19.34
N LEU A 85 9.67 2.24 -20.63
CA LEU A 85 10.39 2.96 -21.70
C LEU A 85 9.99 4.44 -21.73
N LEU A 86 8.70 4.74 -21.61
CA LEU A 86 8.19 6.11 -21.69
C LEU A 86 8.67 6.96 -20.50
N VAL A 87 8.55 6.45 -19.28
CA VAL A 87 8.97 7.17 -18.07
C VAL A 87 10.50 7.29 -18.01
N SER A 88 11.25 6.28 -18.46
CA SER A 88 12.72 6.33 -18.45
C SER A 88 13.29 7.33 -19.47
N THR A 89 12.58 7.58 -20.58
CA THR A 89 13.03 8.49 -21.63
C THR A 89 12.55 9.92 -21.45
N GLN A 90 11.31 10.11 -20.99
CA GLN A 90 10.69 11.44 -20.88
C GLN A 90 10.67 11.98 -19.44
N GLY A 91 10.94 11.13 -18.46
CA GLY A 91 10.83 11.46 -17.04
C GLY A 91 9.39 11.33 -16.50
N PRO A 92 9.24 11.30 -15.16
CA PRO A 92 7.96 11.08 -14.50
C PRO A 92 7.00 12.29 -14.58
N THR A 93 7.52 13.49 -14.83
CA THR A 93 6.73 14.73 -14.89
C THR A 93 6.38 15.16 -16.32
N SER A 94 6.70 14.36 -17.33
CA SER A 94 6.34 14.67 -18.72
C SER A 94 4.82 14.63 -18.93
N GLN A 95 4.33 15.30 -19.99
CA GLN A 95 2.89 15.29 -20.32
C GLN A 95 2.37 13.86 -20.52
N TRP A 96 3.11 13.03 -21.26
CA TRP A 96 2.73 11.63 -21.49
C TRP A 96 2.71 10.80 -20.21
N SER A 97 3.68 10.98 -19.31
CA SER A 97 3.69 10.30 -18.01
C SER A 97 2.50 10.73 -17.14
N GLN A 98 2.13 12.02 -17.17
CA GLN A 98 0.97 12.53 -16.45
C GLN A 98 -0.37 12.02 -17.04
N HIS A 99 -0.47 11.87 -18.36
CA HIS A 99 -1.63 11.25 -19.00
C HIS A 99 -1.80 9.79 -18.56
N LEU A 100 -0.72 9.00 -18.54
CA LEU A 100 -0.79 7.63 -18.02
C LEU A 100 -1.30 7.58 -16.56
N MET A 101 -0.88 8.54 -15.75
CA MET A 101 -1.36 8.66 -14.37
C MET A 101 -2.85 9.03 -14.31
N ASN A 102 -3.24 10.14 -14.93
CA ASN A 102 -4.58 10.71 -14.77
C ASN A 102 -5.67 9.96 -15.54
N ASP A 103 -5.32 9.34 -16.67
CA ASP A 103 -6.30 8.72 -17.56
C ASP A 103 -6.40 7.20 -17.35
N PHE A 104 -5.37 6.55 -16.80
CA PHE A 104 -5.36 5.10 -16.59
C PHE A 104 -5.19 4.70 -15.12
N LEU A 105 -4.16 5.22 -14.43
CA LEU A 105 -3.84 4.78 -13.08
C LEU A 105 -4.89 5.27 -12.07
N VAL A 106 -5.16 6.58 -12.03
CA VAL A 106 -6.13 7.19 -11.10
C VAL A 106 -7.55 6.62 -11.27
N PRO A 107 -8.10 6.49 -12.50
CA PRO A 107 -9.39 5.84 -12.69
C PRO A 107 -9.36 4.35 -12.34
N GLY A 108 -8.25 3.66 -12.60
CA GLY A 108 -8.07 2.25 -12.24
C GLY A 108 -8.09 2.01 -10.73
N GLU A 109 -7.37 2.83 -9.96
CA GLU A 109 -7.42 2.83 -8.49
C GLU A 109 -8.83 3.11 -7.98
N SER A 110 -9.51 4.10 -8.56
CA SER A 110 -10.89 4.45 -8.22
C SER A 110 -11.86 3.30 -8.50
N ALA A 111 -11.68 2.56 -9.61
CA ALA A 111 -12.49 1.40 -9.93
C ALA A 111 -12.28 0.23 -8.94
N LEU A 112 -11.05 -0.01 -8.50
CA LEU A 112 -10.76 -1.00 -7.45
C LEU A 112 -11.39 -0.58 -6.12
N LEU A 113 -11.29 0.69 -5.75
CA LEU A 113 -11.97 1.22 -4.57
C LEU A 113 -13.49 1.12 -4.68
N ALA A 114 -14.06 1.42 -5.85
CA ALA A 114 -15.49 1.24 -6.11
C ALA A 114 -15.92 -0.22 -5.97
N LEU A 115 -15.12 -1.18 -6.46
CA LEU A 115 -15.38 -2.61 -6.23
C LEU A 115 -15.37 -2.95 -4.74
N THR A 116 -14.44 -2.41 -3.94
CA THR A 116 -14.45 -2.62 -2.49
C THR A 116 -15.70 -2.01 -1.84
N ALA A 117 -16.11 -0.81 -2.25
CA ALA A 117 -17.34 -0.18 -1.75
C ALA A 117 -18.58 -1.02 -2.09
N VAL A 118 -18.72 -1.45 -3.36
CA VAL A 118 -19.85 -2.29 -3.81
C VAL A 118 -19.87 -3.62 -3.07
N THR A 119 -18.73 -4.30 -2.92
CA THR A 119 -18.65 -5.56 -2.18
C THR A 119 -18.97 -5.38 -0.69
N LEU A 120 -18.57 -4.28 -0.07
CA LEU A 120 -18.91 -3.94 1.31
C LEU A 120 -20.41 -3.67 1.48
N VAL A 121 -21.04 -2.92 0.56
CA VAL A 121 -22.48 -2.67 0.55
C VAL A 121 -23.26 -3.98 0.36
N LEU A 122 -22.85 -4.82 -0.59
CA LEU A 122 -23.44 -6.15 -0.81
C LEU A 122 -23.31 -7.03 0.44
N ALA A 123 -22.15 -7.03 1.10
CA ALA A 123 -21.94 -7.76 2.35
C ALA A 123 -22.85 -7.22 3.46
N GLY A 124 -22.97 -5.90 3.62
CA GLY A 124 -23.87 -5.26 4.58
C GLY A 124 -25.34 -5.62 4.35
N MET A 125 -25.81 -5.59 3.09
CA MET A 125 -27.17 -6.02 2.73
C MET A 125 -27.40 -7.50 3.02
N ARG A 126 -26.41 -8.37 2.76
CA ARG A 126 -26.48 -9.80 3.12
C ARG A 126 -26.53 -10.00 4.63
N MET A 127 -25.74 -9.25 5.40
CA MET A 127 -25.75 -9.30 6.87
C MET A 127 -27.13 -8.92 7.43
N LEU A 128 -27.78 -7.89 6.89
CA LEU A 128 -29.14 -7.48 7.29
C LEU A 128 -30.21 -8.55 7.08
N ARG A 129 -30.05 -9.41 6.06
CA ARG A 129 -30.96 -10.53 5.80
C ARG A 129 -30.71 -11.71 6.73
N ALA A 130 -29.46 -11.96 7.13
CA ALA A 130 -29.09 -13.07 8.00
C ALA A 130 -29.36 -12.77 9.49
N ARG A 131 -28.98 -11.58 9.99
CA ARG A 131 -29.28 -11.09 11.34
C ARG A 131 -29.37 -9.56 11.34
N ARG A 132 -30.52 -9.02 11.74
CA ARG A 132 -30.75 -7.57 11.91
C ARG A 132 -30.01 -7.07 13.16
N THR A 133 -28.70 -6.86 13.06
CA THR A 133 -27.93 -6.18 14.11
C THR A 133 -28.02 -4.67 13.95
N SER A 134 -27.93 -3.92 15.04
CA SER A 134 -27.88 -2.45 15.03
C SER A 134 -26.76 -1.91 14.12
N GLY A 135 -25.61 -2.58 14.11
CA GLY A 135 -24.47 -2.23 13.27
C GLY A 135 -24.73 -2.38 11.77
N SER A 136 -25.38 -3.46 11.33
CA SER A 136 -25.69 -3.64 9.91
C SER A 136 -26.72 -2.63 9.40
N ILE A 137 -27.66 -2.21 10.26
CA ILE A 137 -28.66 -1.19 9.95
C ILE A 137 -27.98 0.17 9.81
N LEU A 138 -27.15 0.55 10.80
CA LEU A 138 -26.41 1.79 10.78
C LEU A 138 -25.48 1.88 9.56
N PHE A 139 -24.77 0.79 9.24
CA PHE A 139 -23.90 0.73 8.07
C PHE A 139 -24.66 0.98 6.77
N LEU A 140 -25.79 0.29 6.56
CA LEU A 140 -26.59 0.48 5.36
C LEU A 140 -27.15 1.90 5.28
N LEU A 141 -27.62 2.45 6.40
CA LEU A 141 -28.13 3.83 6.46
C LEU A 141 -27.06 4.83 6.02
N ILE A 142 -25.85 4.74 6.58
CA ILE A 142 -24.72 5.61 6.22
C ILE A 142 -24.33 5.41 4.75
N ALA A 143 -24.31 4.18 4.26
CA ALA A 143 -23.97 3.89 2.86
C ALA A 143 -24.99 4.48 1.89
N VAL A 144 -26.29 4.35 2.17
CA VAL A 144 -27.36 4.96 1.35
C VAL A 144 -27.28 6.48 1.42
N LEU A 145 -27.08 7.05 2.62
CA LEU A 145 -26.93 8.49 2.79
C LEU A 145 -25.75 9.03 1.97
N MET A 146 -24.61 8.33 1.95
CA MET A 146 -23.46 8.70 1.12
C MET A 146 -23.75 8.63 -0.37
N LEU A 147 -24.40 7.56 -0.84
CA LEU A 147 -24.76 7.39 -2.24
C LEU A 147 -25.72 8.49 -2.72
N VAL A 148 -26.70 8.87 -1.89
CA VAL A 148 -27.66 9.94 -2.20
C VAL A 148 -27.00 11.31 -2.08
N GLY A 149 -26.19 11.53 -1.04
CA GLY A 149 -25.53 12.80 -0.75
C GLY A 149 -24.50 13.22 -1.79
N THR A 150 -23.97 12.28 -2.57
CA THR A 150 -23.02 12.57 -3.66
C THR A 150 -23.71 13.12 -4.91
N VAL A 151 -25.05 12.99 -5.03
CA VAL A 151 -25.80 13.53 -6.17
C VAL A 151 -25.84 15.06 -6.06
N PRO A 152 -25.40 15.82 -7.07
CA PRO A 152 -25.51 17.27 -7.04
C PRO A 152 -26.98 17.70 -6.86
N TYR A 153 -27.23 18.79 -6.12
CA TYR A 153 -28.56 19.41 -5.88
C TYR A 153 -29.45 18.82 -4.77
N VAL A 154 -28.92 18.01 -3.84
CA VAL A 154 -29.71 17.45 -2.72
C VAL A 154 -29.80 18.33 -1.45
N GLY A 155 -29.46 19.63 -1.56
CA GLY A 155 -29.61 20.61 -0.47
C GLY A 155 -28.95 20.16 0.84
N ILE A 156 -29.73 20.09 1.92
CA ILE A 156 -29.30 19.73 3.29
C ILE A 156 -28.63 18.34 3.35
N LEU A 157 -29.05 17.38 2.51
CA LEU A 157 -28.45 16.04 2.49
C LEU A 157 -26.99 16.06 1.99
N GLY A 158 -26.66 17.02 1.12
CA GLY A 158 -25.29 17.22 0.63
C GLY A 158 -24.38 17.73 1.74
N GLU A 159 -24.84 18.73 2.51
CA GLU A 159 -24.08 19.27 3.65
C GLU A 159 -23.80 18.21 4.73
N ILE A 160 -24.78 17.33 5.00
CA ILE A 160 -24.60 16.22 5.93
C ILE A 160 -23.57 15.22 5.39
N ALA A 161 -23.64 14.89 4.09
CA ALA A 161 -22.68 13.99 3.47
C ALA A 161 -21.26 14.58 3.49
N ASP A 162 -21.11 15.86 3.19
CA ASP A 162 -19.85 16.59 3.24
C ASP A 162 -19.28 16.62 4.67
N TRP A 163 -20.11 16.84 5.68
CA TRP A 163 -19.67 16.77 7.07
C TRP A 163 -19.20 15.37 7.46
N ILE A 164 -19.93 14.32 7.06
CA ILE A 164 -19.54 12.93 7.33
C ILE A 164 -18.22 12.58 6.59
N GLN A 165 -18.03 13.05 5.36
CA GLN A 165 -16.78 12.84 4.62
C GLN A 165 -15.61 13.60 5.26
N GLY A 166 -15.83 14.87 5.62
CA GLY A 166 -14.81 15.76 6.15
C GLY A 166 -14.37 15.46 7.58
N VAL A 167 -15.26 14.91 8.41
CA VAL A 167 -14.98 14.67 9.84
C VAL A 167 -14.80 13.18 10.16
N PRO A 168 -15.85 12.34 10.28
CA PRO A 168 -15.68 10.96 10.72
C PRO A 168 -15.01 10.06 9.68
N ALA A 169 -15.28 10.22 8.37
CA ALA A 169 -14.62 9.40 7.35
C ALA A 169 -13.12 9.74 7.26
N LEU A 170 -12.79 11.03 7.25
CA LEU A 170 -11.40 11.49 7.29
C LEU A 170 -10.68 11.05 8.57
N ALA A 171 -11.36 11.10 9.73
CA ALA A 171 -10.83 10.58 10.99
C ALA A 171 -10.57 9.07 10.92
N GLY A 172 -11.47 8.30 10.32
CA GLY A 172 -11.30 6.86 10.09
C GLY A 172 -10.10 6.57 9.18
N MET A 173 -9.97 7.28 8.06
CA MET A 173 -8.83 7.15 7.15
C MET A 173 -7.50 7.48 7.85
N ARG A 174 -7.45 8.58 8.62
CA ARG A 174 -6.27 8.94 9.42
C ARG A 174 -5.98 7.89 10.47
N GLY A 175 -7.00 7.34 11.14
CA GLY A 175 -6.87 6.24 12.08
C GLY A 175 -6.27 4.98 11.45
N LEU A 176 -6.71 4.62 10.23
CA LEU A 176 -6.12 3.51 9.47
C LEU A 176 -4.66 3.78 9.11
N LEU A 177 -4.33 4.98 8.64
CA LEU A 177 -2.94 5.36 8.32
C LEU A 177 -2.04 5.29 9.57
N LEU A 178 -2.52 5.78 10.71
CA LEU A 178 -1.83 5.65 11.99
C LEU A 178 -1.68 4.18 12.40
N GLY A 179 -2.72 3.37 12.23
CA GLY A 179 -2.68 1.94 12.51
C GLY A 179 -1.67 1.21 11.65
N VAL A 180 -1.60 1.52 10.35
CA VAL A 180 -0.59 0.96 9.43
C VAL A 180 0.81 1.40 9.86
N ALA A 181 1.02 2.68 10.17
CA ALA A 181 2.31 3.19 10.62
C ALA A 181 2.77 2.55 11.95
N LEU A 182 1.85 2.38 12.91
CA LEU A 182 2.13 1.69 14.17
C LEU A 182 2.40 0.19 13.94
N GLY A 183 1.65 -0.45 13.03
CA GLY A 183 1.84 -1.85 12.66
C GLY A 183 3.21 -2.12 12.03
N THR A 184 3.64 -1.29 11.09
CA THR A 184 4.96 -1.39 10.46
C THR A 184 6.08 -1.08 11.46
N THR A 185 5.90 -0.07 12.31
CA THR A 185 6.83 0.25 13.40
C THR A 185 6.96 -0.92 14.38
N MET A 186 5.83 -1.53 14.77
CA MET A 186 5.82 -2.69 15.67
C MET A 186 6.51 -3.89 15.03
N ALA A 187 6.33 -4.13 13.74
CA ALA A 187 7.06 -5.17 13.02
C ALA A 187 8.58 -4.93 13.07
N GLY A 188 9.03 -3.68 12.87
CA GLY A 188 10.42 -3.27 13.05
C GLY A 188 10.93 -3.48 14.48
N LEU A 189 10.17 -3.05 15.49
CA LEU A 189 10.53 -3.22 16.90
C LEU A 189 10.65 -4.68 17.29
N ARG A 190 9.77 -5.57 16.82
CA ARG A 190 9.88 -7.02 17.09
C ARG A 190 11.19 -7.60 16.56
N VAL A 191 11.68 -7.11 15.42
CA VAL A 191 12.99 -7.51 14.88
C VAL A 191 14.11 -6.98 15.78
N VAL A 192 14.06 -5.71 16.20
CA VAL A 192 15.08 -5.10 17.07
C VAL A 192 15.14 -5.76 18.45
N PHE A 193 14.00 -6.11 19.04
CA PHE A 193 13.96 -6.85 20.30
C PHE A 193 14.23 -8.35 20.15
N GLY A 194 14.47 -8.84 18.92
CA GLY A 194 14.78 -10.24 18.64
C GLY A 194 13.62 -11.22 18.86
N ALA A 195 12.38 -10.69 19.00
CA ALA A 195 11.15 -11.47 19.13
C ALA A 195 10.78 -12.16 17.80
N THR A 196 11.17 -11.58 16.67
CA THR A 196 11.08 -12.18 15.34
C THR A 196 12.46 -12.24 14.71
N ARG A 197 12.83 -13.37 14.09
CA ARG A 197 14.17 -13.59 13.52
C ARG A 197 14.09 -14.04 12.05
N PRO A 198 13.71 -13.15 11.12
CA PRO A 198 13.38 -13.51 9.74
C PRO A 198 14.54 -14.12 8.96
N HIS A 199 15.77 -13.84 9.37
CA HIS A 199 17.00 -14.25 8.68
C HIS A 199 17.62 -15.51 9.29
N SER A 200 16.92 -16.11 10.25
CA SER A 200 17.40 -17.20 11.09
C SER A 200 16.66 -18.50 10.80
N ASP A 201 15.49 -18.41 10.17
CA ASP A 201 14.62 -19.55 9.92
C ASP A 201 14.98 -20.17 8.57
N ASP A 202 16.04 -20.98 8.60
CA ASP A 202 16.27 -22.20 7.80
C ASP A 202 16.87 -23.28 8.73
#